data_AF-A0A9P5NC13-F1
#
_entry.id   AF-A0A9P5NC13-F1
#
_cell.length_a   1.000
_cell.length_b   1.000
_cell.length_c   1.000
_cell.angle_alpha   90.00
_cell.angle_beta   90.00
_cell.angle_gamma   90.00
#
_symmetry.space_group_name_H-M   'P 1'
#
loop_
_entity.id
_entity.type
_entity.pdbx_description
1 polymer ?
#
loop_
_entity_poly.entity_id
_entity_poly.type
_entity_poly.pdbx_seq_one_letter_code
_entity_poly.pdbx_strand_id
1 'polypeptide(L)'
;MSCLTLASIPMLFTLHLTSLCIAGLLQSVSKADCAAIIHAWPLMTSLELFSPVISFDCLIELASGLPNLNNLKLNVDCKDPPVIQDIPILSSKVSTLEFYYKSFPPKDPFHLAACLDRLFPEINSQINQSTGKDKWKWEQTIKLLEIQQRSRKIRE
;
A
#
# COMPACT_ATOMS: atom_id res chain seq x y z
N MET A 1 12.19 -24.13 -9.90
CA MET A 1 11.62 -22.82 -10.28
C MET A 1 12.46 -21.77 -9.58
N SER A 2 13.20 -20.95 -10.34
CA SER A 2 14.06 -19.89 -9.79
C SER A 2 13.19 -18.77 -9.21
N CYS A 3 13.34 -18.48 -7.93
CA CYS A 3 12.66 -17.37 -7.25
C CYS A 3 13.16 -16.05 -7.86
N LEU A 4 12.26 -15.25 -8.44
CA LEU A 4 12.60 -13.92 -8.93
C LEU A 4 12.35 -12.90 -7.82
N THR A 5 13.41 -12.19 -7.44
CA THR A 5 13.37 -11.03 -6.55
C THR A 5 13.70 -9.78 -7.36
N LEU A 6 13.41 -8.58 -6.83
CA LEU A 6 13.83 -7.35 -7.50
C LEU A 6 15.36 -7.26 -7.63
N ALA A 7 16.09 -7.75 -6.62
CA ALA A 7 17.54 -7.91 -6.67
C ALA A 7 18.02 -8.81 -7.83
N SER A 8 17.18 -9.71 -8.33
CA SER A 8 17.50 -10.57 -9.48
C SER A 8 17.40 -9.84 -10.83
N ILE A 9 16.88 -8.60 -10.87
CA ILE A 9 16.78 -7.76 -12.07
C ILE A 9 17.51 -6.42 -11.84
N PRO A 10 18.84 -6.42 -11.64
CA PRO A 10 19.58 -5.20 -11.31
C PRO A 10 19.47 -4.10 -12.38
N MET A 11 19.32 -4.49 -13.66
CA MET A 11 19.09 -3.54 -14.76
C MET A 11 17.80 -2.72 -14.60
N LEU A 12 16.82 -3.19 -13.84
CA LEU A 12 15.60 -2.42 -13.59
C LEU A 12 15.91 -1.12 -12.85
N PHE A 13 16.84 -1.17 -11.90
CA PHE A 13 17.24 -0.02 -11.07
C PHE A 13 18.12 1.00 -11.80
N THR A 14 18.59 0.70 -13.01
CA THR A 14 19.29 1.70 -13.86
C THR A 14 18.33 2.56 -14.66
N LEU A 15 17.03 2.23 -14.68
CA LEU A 15 16.01 2.98 -15.40
C LEU A 15 15.43 4.10 -14.53
N HIS A 16 15.07 5.22 -15.15
CA HIS A 16 14.33 6.30 -14.51
C HIS A 16 12.82 6.07 -14.64
N LEU A 17 12.30 5.17 -13.81
CA LEU A 17 10.88 4.81 -13.85
C LEU A 17 10.03 5.81 -13.06
N THR A 18 8.95 6.28 -13.68
CA THR A 18 7.85 6.99 -13.00
C THR A 18 6.67 6.07 -12.75
N SER A 19 6.56 4.97 -13.49
CA SER A 19 5.51 3.97 -13.37
C SER A 19 6.08 2.57 -13.49
N LEU A 20 5.68 1.68 -12.58
CA LEU A 20 6.05 0.28 -12.60
C LEU A 20 4.83 -0.60 -12.32
N CYS A 21 4.66 -1.62 -13.16
CA CYS A 21 3.64 -2.65 -13.00
C CYS A 21 4.30 -4.03 -13.14
N ILE A 22 4.30 -4.81 -12.06
CA ILE A 22 4.84 -6.18 -12.04
C ILE A 22 3.76 -7.16 -11.61
N ALA A 23 3.27 -7.93 -12.59
CA ALA A 23 2.27 -8.96 -12.38
C ALA A 23 2.92 -10.36 -12.35
N GLY A 24 2.84 -11.06 -11.23
CA GLY A 24 3.15 -12.50 -11.14
C GLY A 24 4.62 -12.90 -11.23
N LEU A 25 5.56 -11.96 -11.39
CA LEU A 25 6.99 -12.26 -11.49
C LEU A 25 7.69 -12.35 -10.13
N LEU A 26 7.26 -11.57 -9.14
CA LEU A 26 7.91 -11.53 -7.84
C LEU A 26 7.28 -12.56 -6.88
N GLN A 27 8.13 -13.29 -6.15
CA GLN A 27 7.66 -14.21 -5.10
C GLN A 27 7.61 -13.57 -3.72
N SER A 28 8.48 -12.59 -3.47
CA SER A 28 8.55 -11.82 -2.23
C SER A 28 9.09 -10.42 -2.52
N VAL A 29 8.70 -9.46 -1.68
CA VAL A 29 9.24 -8.10 -1.65
C VAL A 29 9.62 -7.86 -0.20
N SER A 30 10.92 -7.80 0.05
CA SER A 30 11.49 -7.53 1.35
C SER A 30 11.56 -6.03 1.61
N LYS A 31 11.84 -5.67 2.86
CA LYS A 31 12.16 -4.28 3.25
C LYS A 31 13.32 -3.70 2.44
N ALA A 32 14.34 -4.52 2.15
CA ALA A 32 15.48 -4.11 1.33
C ALA A 32 15.06 -3.81 -0.12
N ASP A 33 14.10 -4.55 -0.66
CA ASP A 33 13.55 -4.27 -1.99
C ASP A 33 12.77 -2.95 -2.02
N CYS A 34 11.99 -2.64 -0.98
CA CYS A 34 11.31 -1.35 -0.83
C CYS A 34 12.31 -0.18 -0.77
N ALA A 35 13.38 -0.31 0.02
CA ALA A 35 14.45 0.68 0.06
C ALA A 35 15.12 0.88 -1.31
N ALA A 36 15.36 -0.22 -2.05
CA ALA A 36 15.92 -0.16 -3.40
C ALA A 36 14.99 0.54 -4.39
N ILE A 37 13.69 0.26 -4.35
CA ILE A 37 12.65 0.95 -5.14
C ILE A 37 12.70 2.47 -4.87
N ILE A 38 12.67 2.85 -3.59
CA ILE A 38 12.66 4.25 -3.16
C ILE A 38 13.91 4.98 -3.66
N HIS A 39 15.08 4.37 -3.48
CA HIS A 39 16.35 4.95 -3.88
C HIS A 39 16.48 5.08 -5.41
N ALA A 40 16.06 4.06 -6.16
CA ALA A 40 16.19 4.07 -7.61
C ALA A 40 15.17 4.99 -8.30
N TRP A 41 13.95 5.08 -7.75
CA TRP A 41 12.83 5.77 -8.40
C TRP A 41 12.12 6.78 -7.48
N PRO A 42 12.82 7.82 -6.98
CA PRO A 42 12.24 8.80 -6.06
C PRO A 42 11.10 9.64 -6.68
N LEU A 43 10.99 9.65 -8.01
CA LEU A 43 9.96 10.36 -8.76
C LEU A 43 8.80 9.45 -9.18
N MET A 44 8.70 8.25 -8.62
CA MET A 44 7.65 7.30 -8.94
C MET A 44 6.26 7.86 -8.58
N THR A 45 5.35 7.80 -9.54
CA THR A 45 3.95 8.20 -9.39
C THR A 45 3.04 6.98 -9.32
N SER A 46 3.38 5.88 -9.99
CA SER A 46 2.56 4.67 -10.00
C SER A 46 3.38 3.41 -9.69
N LEU A 47 2.92 2.63 -8.71
CA LEU A 47 3.53 1.34 -8.34
C LEU A 47 2.44 0.27 -8.20
N GLU A 48 2.55 -0.79 -9.00
CA GLU A 48 1.63 -1.92 -8.98
C GLU A 48 2.39 -3.25 -8.82
N LEU A 49 2.21 -3.94 -7.69
CA LEU A 49 2.83 -5.24 -7.37
C LEU A 49 1.73 -6.25 -6.99
N PHE A 50 1.46 -7.22 -7.87
CA PHE A 50 0.31 -8.12 -7.72
C PHE A 50 0.62 -9.41 -6.92
N SER A 51 1.85 -9.88 -7.07
CA SER A 51 2.43 -11.03 -6.36
C SER A 51 3.83 -10.54 -6.06
N PRO A 52 4.11 -10.11 -4.82
CA PRO A 52 3.83 -10.86 -3.60
C PRO A 52 3.02 -10.10 -2.54
N VAL A 53 2.59 -10.82 -1.49
CA VAL A 53 2.09 -10.18 -0.27
C VAL A 53 3.26 -9.46 0.40
N ILE A 54 3.09 -8.17 0.68
CA ILE A 54 4.06 -7.37 1.42
C ILE A 54 3.57 -7.10 2.83
N SER A 55 4.48 -6.84 3.76
CA SER A 55 4.12 -6.43 5.11
C SER A 55 3.57 -5.00 5.13
N PHE A 56 2.82 -4.69 6.18
CA PHE A 56 2.38 -3.32 6.42
C PHE A 56 3.55 -2.35 6.62
N ASP A 57 4.67 -2.80 7.20
CA ASP A 57 5.88 -1.98 7.31
C ASP A 57 6.44 -1.56 5.94
N CYS A 58 6.44 -2.47 4.96
CA CYS A 58 6.83 -2.13 3.59
C CYS A 58 5.89 -1.09 2.97
N LEU A 59 4.59 -1.14 3.28
CA LEU A 59 3.63 -0.10 2.85
C LEU A 59 3.99 1.27 3.46
N ILE A 60 4.34 1.32 4.75
CA ILE A 60 4.76 2.55 5.42
C ILE A 60 6.02 3.13 4.76
N GLU A 61 7.01 2.28 4.47
CA GLU A 61 8.25 2.72 3.81
C GLU A 61 8.00 3.28 2.42
N LEU A 62 7.23 2.58 1.58
CA LEU A 62 6.90 3.03 0.24
C LEU A 62 6.11 4.35 0.29
N ALA A 63 5.13 4.47 1.18
CA ALA A 63 4.34 5.68 1.33
C ALA A 63 5.17 6.88 1.79
N SER A 64 6.16 6.65 2.67
CA SER A 64 7.04 7.69 3.21
C SER A 64 8.15 8.09 2.23
N GLY A 65 8.67 7.12 1.48
CA GLY A 65 9.82 7.30 0.58
C GLY A 65 9.44 7.79 -0.82
N LEU A 66 8.19 7.65 -1.25
CA LEU A 66 7.72 8.02 -2.58
C LEU A 66 6.68 9.16 -2.49
N PRO A 67 7.10 10.42 -2.28
CA PRO A 67 6.18 11.54 -2.04
C PRO A 67 5.30 11.91 -3.24
N ASN A 68 5.70 11.49 -4.45
CA ASN A 68 4.97 11.74 -5.70
C ASN A 68 4.00 10.62 -6.07
N LEU A 69 3.94 9.56 -5.26
CA LEU A 69 3.11 8.40 -5.52
C LEU A 69 1.63 8.80 -5.46
N ASN A 70 0.90 8.56 -6.55
CA ASN A 70 -0.52 8.85 -6.69
C ASN A 70 -1.36 7.57 -6.87
N ASN A 71 -0.77 6.53 -7.45
CA ASN A 71 -1.42 5.24 -7.69
C ASN A 71 -0.59 4.12 -7.06
N LEU A 72 -1.18 3.42 -6.09
CA LEU A 72 -0.54 2.33 -5.38
C LEU A 72 -1.43 1.10 -5.39
N LYS A 73 -0.97 0.01 -6.01
CA LYS A 73 -1.70 -1.25 -6.03
C LYS A 73 -0.83 -2.38 -5.53
N LEU A 74 -1.17 -2.92 -4.38
CA LEU A 74 -0.31 -3.86 -3.66
C LEU A 74 -1.14 -4.99 -3.08
N ASN A 75 -0.51 -6.13 -2.85
CA ASN A 75 -1.08 -7.15 -1.98
C ASN A 75 -0.46 -6.95 -0.59
N VAL A 76 -1.20 -6.38 0.38
CA VAL A 76 -0.65 -6.08 1.72
C VAL A 76 -1.26 -7.03 2.75
N ASP A 77 -0.42 -7.54 3.64
CA ASP A 77 -0.89 -8.24 4.83
C ASP A 77 -1.46 -7.23 5.83
N CYS A 78 -2.79 -7.17 5.89
CA CYS A 78 -3.53 -6.29 6.79
C CYS A 78 -4.14 -7.04 7.99
N LYS A 79 -3.70 -8.27 8.30
CA LYS A 79 -4.26 -9.03 9.44
C LYS A 79 -3.95 -8.37 10.78
N ASP A 80 -2.71 -7.91 10.92
CA ASP A 80 -2.13 -7.39 12.17
C ASP A 80 -1.35 -6.10 11.88
N PRO A 81 -2.03 -4.99 11.52
CA PRO A 81 -1.35 -3.73 11.28
C PRO A 81 -0.70 -3.22 12.59
N PRO A 82 0.41 -2.46 12.51
CA PRO A 82 1.11 -1.93 13.68
C PRO A 82 0.20 -1.10 14.58
N VAL A 83 0.60 -0.89 15.83
CA VAL A 83 -0.16 0.00 16.71
C VAL A 83 -0.21 1.40 16.11
N ILE A 84 -1.37 2.07 16.25
CA ILE A 84 -1.65 3.31 15.52
C ILE A 84 -0.59 4.38 15.81
N GLN A 85 -0.03 4.39 17.01
CA GLN A 85 0.96 5.36 17.48
C GLN A 85 2.26 5.31 16.67
N ASP A 86 2.62 4.15 16.14
CA ASP A 86 3.85 3.91 15.37
C ASP A 86 3.70 4.25 13.88
N ILE A 87 2.46 4.47 13.42
CA ILE A 87 2.19 4.84 12.03
C ILE A 87 2.49 6.32 11.83
N PRO A 88 3.37 6.75 10.91
CA PRO A 88 3.60 8.17 10.68
C PRO A 88 2.35 8.85 10.10
N ILE A 89 2.16 10.14 10.40
CA ILE A 89 1.17 10.97 9.70
C ILE A 89 1.87 11.51 8.45
N LEU A 90 1.43 11.07 7.27
CA LEU A 90 2.02 11.43 6.00
C LEU A 90 1.11 12.39 5.23
N SER A 91 1.69 13.34 4.52
CA SER A 91 0.99 14.17 3.53
C SER A 91 1.03 13.51 2.14
N SER A 92 0.83 12.20 2.09
CA SER A 92 0.91 11.43 0.85
C SER A 92 -0.17 11.87 -0.13
N LYS A 93 0.19 11.99 -1.41
CA LYS A 93 -0.73 12.33 -2.51
C LYS A 93 -1.35 11.09 -3.17
N VAL A 94 -1.24 9.92 -2.54
CA VAL A 94 -1.85 8.69 -3.05
C VAL A 94 -3.35 8.91 -3.14
N SER A 95 -3.84 9.03 -4.36
CA SER A 95 -5.25 9.18 -4.67
C SER A 95 -5.93 7.83 -4.84
N THR A 96 -5.18 6.80 -5.24
CA THR A 96 -5.72 5.46 -5.50
C THR A 96 -4.91 4.42 -4.76
N LEU A 97 -5.56 3.64 -3.90
CA LEU A 97 -4.98 2.49 -3.23
C LEU A 97 -5.84 1.26 -3.44
N GLU A 98 -5.24 0.23 -4.02
CA GLU A 98 -5.90 -1.04 -4.27
C GLU A 98 -5.17 -2.18 -3.55
N PHE A 99 -5.92 -3.00 -2.81
CA PHE A 99 -5.41 -4.19 -2.13
C PHE A 99 -5.82 -5.47 -2.85
N TYR A 100 -4.86 -6.29 -3.30
CA TYR A 100 -5.16 -7.53 -4.00
C TYR A 100 -5.61 -8.69 -3.09
N TYR A 101 -6.57 -9.48 -3.58
CA TYR A 101 -7.67 -10.09 -2.82
C TYR A 101 -7.47 -11.40 -2.06
N LYS A 102 -6.25 -11.90 -1.86
CA LYS A 102 -6.12 -13.35 -1.64
C LYS A 102 -5.80 -13.88 -0.26
N SER A 103 -5.56 -13.11 0.82
CA SER A 103 -5.10 -13.80 2.04
C SER A 103 -5.45 -13.22 3.43
N PHE A 104 -5.71 -11.92 3.60
CA PHE A 104 -5.72 -11.35 4.96
C PHE A 104 -6.79 -10.28 5.18
N PRO A 105 -8.05 -10.67 5.49
CA PRO A 105 -9.04 -9.68 5.92
C PRO A 105 -8.59 -9.02 7.22
N PRO A 106 -8.89 -7.72 7.43
CA PRO A 106 -8.55 -7.06 8.67
C PRO A 106 -9.20 -7.77 9.85
N LYS A 107 -8.44 -7.96 10.94
CA LYS A 107 -9.01 -8.41 12.21
C LYS A 107 -9.92 -7.33 12.80
N ASP A 108 -9.44 -6.08 12.74
CA ASP A 108 -10.14 -4.89 13.23
C ASP A 108 -10.23 -3.84 12.11
N PRO A 109 -11.41 -3.67 11.48
CA PRO A 109 -11.66 -2.65 10.47
C PRO A 109 -11.42 -1.22 10.95
N PHE A 110 -11.66 -0.91 12.23
CA PHE A 110 -11.46 0.44 12.78
C PHE A 110 -9.98 0.76 12.88
N HIS A 111 -9.20 -0.17 13.42
CA HIS A 111 -7.76 -0.02 13.56
C HIS A 111 -7.08 0.11 12.19
N LEU A 112 -7.44 -0.74 11.22
CA LEU A 112 -6.90 -0.62 9.86
C LEU A 112 -7.28 0.71 9.20
N ALA A 113 -8.54 1.14 9.30
CA ALA A 113 -8.98 2.42 8.74
C ALA A 113 -8.17 3.59 9.30
N ALA A 114 -7.97 3.62 10.62
CA ALA A 114 -7.19 4.67 11.27
C ALA A 114 -5.70 4.65 10.87
N CYS A 115 -5.12 3.46 10.66
CA CYS A 115 -3.75 3.36 10.14
C CYS A 115 -3.65 3.90 8.70
N LEU A 116 -4.59 3.53 7.82
CA LEU A 116 -4.63 4.02 6.45
C LEU A 116 -4.88 5.53 6.38
N ASP A 117 -5.72 6.06 7.27
CA ASP A 117 -6.01 7.48 7.38
C ASP A 117 -4.75 8.31 7.70
N ARG A 118 -3.86 7.80 8.56
CA ARG A 118 -2.58 8.44 8.87
C ARG A 118 -1.60 8.40 7.70
N LEU A 119 -1.55 7.29 6.94
CA LEU A 119 -0.64 7.15 5.80
C LEU A 119 -1.12 7.89 4.54
N PHE A 120 -2.43 7.89 4.31
CA PHE A 120 -3.06 8.38 3.08
C PHE A 120 -4.29 9.21 3.43
N PRO A 121 -4.11 10.42 3.98
CA PRO A 121 -5.22 11.24 4.48
C PRO A 121 -6.17 11.75 3.39
N GLU A 122 -5.75 11.69 2.12
CA GLU A 122 -6.51 12.19 0.96
C GLU A 122 -6.92 11.10 -0.04
N ILE A 123 -6.90 9.83 0.38
CA ILE A 123 -7.14 8.71 -0.53
C ILE A 123 -8.55 8.72 -1.10
N ASN A 124 -8.70 8.48 -2.40
CA ASN A 124 -10.00 8.09 -2.95
C ASN A 124 -10.12 6.59 -2.74
N SER A 125 -11.07 6.20 -1.89
CA SER A 125 -11.32 4.84 -1.43
C SER A 125 -11.84 3.91 -2.53
N GLN A 126 -11.08 3.71 -3.60
CA GLN A 126 -11.25 2.59 -4.52
C GLN A 126 -10.46 1.37 -4.03
N ILE A 127 -10.78 0.94 -2.80
CA ILE A 127 -10.44 -0.42 -2.39
C ILE A 127 -11.42 -1.31 -3.15
N ASN A 128 -11.01 -1.75 -4.34
CA ASN A 128 -11.71 -2.82 -5.05
C ASN A 128 -11.83 -4.01 -4.06
N GLN A 129 -12.86 -4.84 -4.19
CA GLN A 129 -13.29 -5.73 -3.09
C GLN A 129 -13.08 -7.20 -3.44
N SER A 130 -12.68 -8.00 -2.45
CA SER A 130 -12.69 -9.46 -2.59
C SER A 130 -14.13 -9.95 -2.67
N THR A 131 -14.39 -10.89 -3.57
CA THR A 131 -15.52 -11.81 -3.43
C THR A 131 -15.19 -12.81 -2.31
N GLY A 132 -16.03 -12.92 -1.27
CA GLY A 132 -15.77 -13.85 -0.16
C GLY A 132 -16.49 -13.55 1.16
N LYS A 133 -16.29 -14.43 2.15
CA LYS A 133 -16.97 -14.39 3.46
C LYS A 133 -16.63 -13.16 4.32
N ASP A 134 -15.47 -12.55 4.10
CA ASP A 134 -14.99 -11.39 4.86
C ASP A 134 -15.11 -10.05 4.11
N LYS A 135 -15.85 -10.01 2.99
CA LYS A 135 -16.08 -8.80 2.19
C LYS A 135 -16.57 -7.62 3.04
N TRP A 136 -17.47 -7.90 3.99
CA TRP A 136 -18.06 -6.90 4.88
C TRP A 136 -17.02 -6.16 5.74
N LYS A 137 -15.90 -6.80 6.11
CA LYS A 137 -14.84 -6.16 6.91
C LYS A 137 -14.08 -5.10 6.12
N TRP A 138 -13.81 -5.39 4.85
CA TRP A 138 -13.23 -4.42 3.93
C TRP A 138 -14.19 -3.27 3.66
N GLU A 139 -15.47 -3.56 3.42
CA GLU A 139 -16.52 -2.53 3.28
C GLU A 139 -16.61 -1.63 4.51
N GLN A 140 -16.51 -2.18 5.72
CA GLN A 140 -16.47 -1.39 6.94
C GLN A 140 -15.21 -0.53 7.03
N THR A 141 -14.05 -1.09 6.72
CA THR A 141 -12.77 -0.35 6.71
C THR A 141 -12.86 0.86 5.79
N ILE A 142 -13.38 0.66 4.57
CA ILE A 142 -13.59 1.73 3.57
C ILE A 142 -14.50 2.82 4.12
N LYS A 143 -15.67 2.45 4.65
CA LYS A 143 -16.64 3.42 5.20
C LYS A 143 -16.05 4.21 6.36
N LEU A 144 -15.32 3.55 7.25
CA LEU A 144 -14.69 4.20 8.40
C LEU A 144 -13.60 5.19 7.98
N LEU A 145 -12.77 4.79 7.01
CA LEU A 145 -11.75 5.65 6.42
C LEU A 145 -12.37 6.90 5.79
N GLU A 146 -13.44 6.74 5.01
CA GLU A 146 -14.17 7.88 4.43
C GLU A 146 -14.74 8.82 5.49
N ILE A 147 -15.32 8.27 6.57
CA ILE A 147 -15.85 9.07 7.69
C ILE A 147 -14.72 9.83 8.40
N GLN A 148 -13.58 9.18 8.66
CA GLN A 148 -12.41 9.80 9.29
C GLN A 148 -11.88 10.97 8.45
N GLN A 149 -11.67 10.74 7.16
CA GLN A 149 -11.16 11.76 6.24
C GLN A 149 -12.12 12.94 6.08
N ARG A 150 -13.43 12.69 5.96
CA ARG A 150 -14.44 13.76 5.92
C ARG A 150 -14.48 14.57 7.22
N SER A 151 -14.38 13.90 8.36
CA SER A 151 -14.43 14.56 9.66
C SER A 151 -13.23 15.49 9.89
N ARG A 152 -12.06 15.14 9.35
CA ARG A 152 -10.88 16.03 9.36
C ARG A 152 -11.08 17.26 8.49
N LYS A 153 -11.57 17.09 7.26
CA LYS A 153 -11.83 18.20 6.32
C LYS A 153 -12.86 19.23 6.81
N ILE A 154 -13.73 18.86 7.76
CA ILE A 154 -14.69 19.79 8.38
C ILE A 154 -14.04 20.63 9.51
N ARG A 155 -12.94 20.14 10.10
CA ARG A 155 -12.26 20.79 11.24
C ARG A 155 -11.13 21.73 10.82
N GLU A 156 -10.72 21.69 9.56
CA GLU A 156 -9.75 22.59 8.92
C GLU A 156 -10.46 23.81 8.34
#